data_AF-A0A7C0WM33-F1
#
_entry.id   AF-A0A7C0WM33-F1
#
_cell.length_a   1.000
_cell.length_b   1.000
_cell.length_c   1.000
_cell.angle_alpha   90.00
_cell.angle_beta   90.00
_cell.angle_gamma   90.00
#
_symmetry.space_group_name_H-M   'P 1'
#
loop_
_entity.id
_entity.type
_entity.pdbx_description
1 polymer ?
#
loop_
_entity_poly.entity_id
_entity_poly.type
_entity_poly.pdbx_seq_one_letter_code
_entity_poly.pdbx_strand_id
1 'polypeptide(L)'
;MVSLSNHGSYYTGVTNDVERRFYEHQEGLIEGCYTHDKRPLKLMHVEEFTDIIEAISREKQIKGWSRRKKEAIIAGDYEELVEL
;
A
#
# COMPACT_ATOMS: atom_id res chain seq x y z
N MET A 1 2.94 3.30 1.15
CA MET A 1 2.95 2.46 -0.06
C MET A 1 1.71 1.59 -0.14
N VAL A 2 1.22 1.32 -1.35
CA VAL A 2 0.16 0.33 -1.65
C VAL A 2 0.71 -0.68 -2.65
N SER A 3 0.53 -1.97 -2.35
CA SER A 3 0.91 -3.07 -3.24
C SER A 3 -0.24 -4.02 -3.47
N LEU A 4 -0.26 -4.65 -4.65
CA LEU A 4 -1.26 -5.61 -5.08
C LEU A 4 -0.65 -7.00 -5.14
N SER A 5 -1.26 -7.97 -4.44
CA SER A 5 -0.92 -9.37 -4.60
C SER A 5 -1.56 -9.99 -5.83
N ASN A 6 -1.00 -11.10 -6.31
CA ASN A 6 -1.61 -11.89 -7.38
C ASN A 6 -3.02 -12.43 -7.03
N HIS A 7 -3.36 -12.51 -5.75
CA HIS A 7 -4.70 -12.88 -5.26
C HIS A 7 -5.71 -11.72 -5.29
N GLY A 8 -5.33 -10.56 -5.84
CA GLY A 8 -6.20 -9.39 -5.90
C GLY A 8 -6.39 -8.67 -4.57
N SER A 9 -5.50 -8.90 -3.59
CA SER A 9 -5.54 -8.26 -2.27
C SER A 9 -4.59 -7.07 -2.25
N TYR A 10 -5.06 -5.95 -1.72
CA TYR A 10 -4.21 -4.78 -1.49
C TYR A 10 -3.56 -4.83 -0.12
N TYR A 11 -2.25 -4.59 -0.08
CA TYR A 11 -1.49 -4.35 1.14
C TYR A 11 -1.10 -2.87 1.22
N THR A 12 -1.28 -2.28 2.39
CA THR A 12 -0.97 -0.87 2.69
C THR A 12 0.00 -0.84 3.85
N GLY A 13 1.07 -0.04 3.74
CA GLY A 13 2.02 0.15 4.83
C GLY A 13 2.79 1.45 4.75
N VAL A 14 3.27 1.90 5.90
CA VAL A 14 4.20 3.02 6.07
C VAL A 14 5.62 2.50 6.29
N THR A 15 6.60 3.19 5.72
CA THR A 15 8.02 2.92 5.93
C THR A 15 8.85 4.14 5.57
N ASN A 16 10.04 4.23 6.15
CA ASN A 16 11.06 5.20 5.78
C ASN A 16 11.90 4.76 4.57
N ASP A 17 11.82 3.48 4.17
CA ASP A 17 12.57 2.91 3.05
C ASP A 17 11.65 1.95 2.28
N VAL A 18 11.04 2.49 1.22
CA VAL A 18 10.04 1.79 0.40
C VAL A 18 10.67 0.66 -0.39
N GLU A 19 11.87 0.86 -0.92
CA GLU A 19 12.57 -0.12 -1.75
C GLU A 19 12.95 -1.34 -0.92
N ARG A 20 13.60 -1.12 0.24
CA ARG A 20 13.96 -2.20 1.16
C ARG A 20 12.73 -2.97 1.61
N ARG A 21 11.68 -2.27 2.05
CA ARG A 21 10.46 -2.94 2.52
C ARG A 21 9.77 -3.71 1.41
N PHE A 22 9.67 -3.15 0.21
CA PHE A 22 9.08 -3.86 -0.91
C PHE A 22 9.86 -5.13 -1.24
N TYR A 23 11.20 -5.05 -1.25
CA TYR A 23 12.08 -6.20 -1.45
C TYR A 23 11.88 -7.27 -0.38
N GLU A 24 11.92 -6.91 0.90
CA GLU A 24 11.72 -7.85 2.02
C GLU A 24 10.37 -8.58 1.94
N HIS A 25 9.31 -7.85 1.59
CA HIS A 25 7.97 -8.40 1.45
C HIS A 25 7.80 -9.22 0.15
N GLN A 26 8.46 -8.83 -0.94
CA GLN A 26 8.43 -9.54 -2.22
C GLN A 26 9.20 -10.86 -2.17
N GLU A 27 10.37 -10.86 -1.55
CA GLU A 27 11.18 -12.07 -1.36
C GLU A 27 10.66 -12.92 -0.20
N GLY A 28 9.76 -12.38 0.62
CA GLY A 28 9.18 -13.03 1.78
C GLY A 28 10.22 -13.34 2.85
N LEU A 29 11.16 -12.43 3.04
CA LEU A 29 12.19 -12.50 4.07
C LEU A 29 11.61 -12.38 5.49
N ILE A 30 10.37 -11.89 5.60
CA ILE A 30 9.65 -11.75 6.86
C ILE A 30 8.68 -12.93 7.00
N GLU A 31 9.09 -13.95 7.73
CA GLU A 31 8.27 -15.12 8.05
C GLU A 31 7.02 -14.70 8.86
N GLY A 32 5.86 -15.26 8.50
CA GLY A 32 4.59 -14.97 9.18
C GLY A 32 3.97 -13.59 8.87
N CYS A 33 4.56 -12.80 7.97
CA CYS A 33 3.94 -11.54 7.55
C CYS A 33 2.72 -11.79 6.64
N TYR A 34 1.75 -10.86 6.66
CA TYR A 34 0.53 -10.97 5.87
C TYR A 34 0.76 -11.15 4.35
N THR A 35 1.85 -10.58 3.84
CA THR A 35 2.20 -10.66 2.41
C THR A 35 3.04 -11.88 2.06
N HIS A 36 3.52 -12.65 3.06
CA HIS A 36 4.40 -13.81 2.85
C HIS A 36 3.76 -14.84 1.91
N ASP A 37 2.50 -15.17 2.11
CA ASP A 37 1.79 -16.16 1.27
C ASP A 37 1.05 -15.51 0.09
N LYS A 38 1.22 -14.20 -0.10
CA LYS A 38 0.51 -13.40 -1.12
C LYS A 38 1.44 -12.86 -2.20
N ARG A 39 2.64 -13.41 -2.30
CA ARG A 39 3.58 -13.14 -3.38
C ARG A 39 3.09 -13.76 -4.69
N PRO A 40 3.50 -13.25 -5.87
CA PRO A 40 4.26 -12.01 -6.05
C PRO A 40 3.40 -10.76 -5.78
N LEU A 41 4.07 -9.72 -5.28
CA LEU A 41 3.54 -8.38 -5.04
C LEU A 41 3.91 -7.44 -6.19
N LYS A 42 3.04 -6.48 -6.47
CA LYS A 42 3.31 -5.35 -7.37
C LYS A 42 3.19 -4.05 -6.59
N LEU A 43 4.21 -3.19 -6.66
CA LEU A 43 4.13 -1.84 -6.11
C LEU A 43 3.24 -1.00 -7.02
N MET A 44 2.09 -0.54 -6.51
CA MET A 44 1.09 0.17 -7.30
C MET A 44 1.10 1.68 -7.00
N HIS A 45 1.39 2.06 -5.75
CA HIS A 45 1.36 3.46 -5.33
C HIS A 45 2.31 3.74 -4.18
N VAL A 46 2.94 4.91 -4.20
CA VAL A 46 3.81 5.42 -3.14
C VAL A 46 3.46 6.89 -2.89
N GLU A 47 3.34 7.25 -1.62
CA GLU A 47 3.16 8.63 -1.17
C GLU A 47 4.27 8.90 -0.15
N GLU A 48 4.94 10.03 -0.30
CA GLU A 48 5.98 10.50 0.61
C GLU A 48 5.41 11.59 1.51
N PHE A 49 5.80 11.55 2.79
CA PHE A 49 5.37 12.50 3.80
C PHE A 49 6.58 12.95 4.60
N THR A 50 6.64 14.24 4.93
CA THR A 50 7.68 14.80 5.79
C THR A 50 7.42 14.54 7.28
N ASP A 51 6.16 14.33 7.65
CA ASP A 51 5.74 14.05 9.01
C ASP A 51 5.21 12.61 9.16
N ILE A 52 5.68 11.92 10.20
CA ILE A 52 5.33 10.53 10.45
C ILE A 52 3.87 10.37 10.91
N ILE A 53 3.31 11.36 11.60
CA ILE A 53 1.91 11.33 12.06
C ILE A 53 0.99 11.46 10.85
N GLU A 54 1.33 12.33 9.89
CA GLU A 54 0.61 12.43 8.61
C GLU A 54 0.66 11.10 7.84
N ALA A 55 1.84 10.49 7.72
CA ALA A 55 2.02 9.21 7.05
C ALA A 55 1.18 8.08 7.70
N ILE A 56 1.18 7.99 9.03
CA ILE A 56 0.40 7.01 9.78
C ILE A 56 -1.10 7.27 9.65
N SER A 57 -1.52 8.53 9.71
CA SER A 57 -2.92 8.94 9.52
C SER A 57 -3.42 8.52 8.12
N ARG A 58 -2.62 8.79 7.10
CA ARG A 58 -2.89 8.39 5.73
C ARG A 58 -2.95 6.88 5.57
N GLU A 59 -2.02 6.12 6.15
CA GLU A 59 -2.06 4.65 6.12
C GLU A 59 -3.37 4.13 6.71
N LYS A 60 -3.78 4.62 7.88
CA LYS A 60 -5.05 4.24 8.53
C LYS A 60 -6.25 4.56 7.65
N GLN A 61 -6.25 5.72 7.01
CA GLN A 61 -7.29 6.13 6.09
C GLN A 61 -7.40 5.15 4.91
N ILE A 62 -6.30 4.89 4.21
CA ILE A 62 -6.28 3.98 3.04
C ILE A 62 -6.61 2.54 3.47
N LYS A 63 -6.18 2.10 4.65
CA LYS A 63 -6.48 0.75 5.14
C LYS A 63 -7.99 0.48 5.21
N GLY A 64 -8.75 1.48 5.65
CA GLY A 64 -10.23 1.44 5.73
C GLY A 64 -10.95 1.66 4.39
N TRP A 65 -10.24 2.02 3.32
CA TRP A 65 -10.85 2.28 2.03
C TRP A 65 -11.33 1.03 1.31
N SER A 66 -12.42 1.21 0.56
CA SER A 66 -12.89 0.26 -0.41
C SER A 66 -11.85 0.04 -1.51
N ARG A 67 -11.99 -1.07 -2.23
CA ARG A 67 -11.14 -1.39 -3.38
C ARG A 67 -11.13 -0.26 -4.42
N ARG A 68 -12.29 0.30 -4.74
CA ARG A 68 -12.44 1.39 -5.72
C ARG A 68 -11.63 2.63 -5.34
N LYS A 69 -11.71 3.07 -4.08
CA LYS A 69 -10.92 4.21 -3.59
C LYS A 69 -9.40 3.95 -3.67
N LYS A 70 -8.97 2.72 -3.41
CA LYS A 70 -7.55 2.33 -3.57
C LYS A 70 -7.14 2.36 -5.04
N GLU A 71 -8.00 1.91 -5.94
CA GLU A 71 -7.75 1.95 -7.39
C GLU A 71 -7.72 3.39 -7.93
N ALA A 72 -8.57 4.28 -7.42
CA ALA A 72 -8.56 5.70 -7.76
C ALA A 72 -7.23 6.39 -7.38
N ILE A 73 -6.69 6.20 -6.16
CA ILE A 73 -5.34 6.75 -5.85
C ILE A 73 -4.24 6.15 -6.70
N ILE A 74 -4.32 4.84 -7.03
CA ILE A 74 -3.32 4.17 -7.86
C ILE A 74 -3.34 4.75 -9.29
N ALA A 75 -4.52 5.11 -9.79
CA ALA A 75 -4.69 5.75 -11.09
C ALA A 75 -4.29 7.24 -11.09
N GLY A 76 -4.04 7.83 -9.92
CA GLY A 76 -3.86 9.28 -9.78
C GLY A 76 -5.16 10.07 -9.97
N ASP A 77 -6.31 9.41 -9.91
CA ASP A 77 -7.62 10.01 -10.10
C ASP A 77 -8.17 10.49 -8.75
N TYR A 78 -7.71 11.67 -8.35
CA TYR A 78 -8.06 12.27 -7.06
C TYR A 78 -9.47 12.87 -7.04
N GLU A 79 -10.07 13.09 -8.20
CA GLU A 79 -11.44 13.62 -8.32
C GLU A 79 -12.46 12.55 -7.92
N GLU A 80 -12.26 11.30 -8.35
CA GLU A 80 -13.12 10.16 -7.99
C GLU A 80 -13.06 9.81 -6.49
N LEU A 81 -11.99 10.22 -5.77
CA LEU A 81 -11.87 9.99 -4.32
C LEU A 81 -12.83 10.82 -3.48
N VAL A 82 -13.24 11.99 -3.97
CA VAL A 82 -14.10 12.94 -3.25
C VAL A 82 -15.58 12.54 -3.39
N GLU A 83 -15.93 11.82 -4.45
CA GLU A 83 -17.30 11.42 -4.77
C GLU A 83 -17.73 10.04 -4.24
N LEU A 84 -16.78 9.23 -3.74
CA LEU A 84 -17.01 7.87 -3.18
C LEU A 84 -16.95 7.85 -1.65
#